data_AF-A0A5T2WE49-F1
#
_entry.id   AF-A0A5T2WE49-F1
#
_cell.length_a   1.000
_cell.length_b   1.000
_cell.length_c   1.000
_cell.angle_alpha   90.00
_cell.angle_beta   90.00
_cell.angle_gamma   90.00
#
_symmetry.space_group_name_H-M   'P 1'
#
loop_
_entity.id
_entity.type
_entity.pdbx_description
1 polymer ?
#
loop_
_entity_poly.entity_id
_entity_poly.type
_entity_poly.pdbx_seq_one_letter_code
_entity_poly.pdbx_strand_id
1 'polypeptide(L)'
;MLVSCASGLSSPLIPDYPEALTQDSIMDIQDTFPQRVWQIVASIPEGFVTTYGDVARLAGSPRAARQVGGVLKRLPEGSTLPWHRVVNRHGAISLTGPDLQRQRQALLAEGVVVSGSGQIDLQCYRWVY
;
A
#
# COMPACT_ATOMS: atom_id res chain seq x y z
N MET A 1 -38.33 24.04 -57.48
CA MET A 1 -38.33 22.62 -57.89
C MET A 1 -36.97 22.06 -57.51
N LEU A 2 -36.96 21.00 -56.72
CA LEU A 2 -35.79 20.31 -56.14
C LEU A 2 -34.76 19.89 -57.20
N VAL A 3 -33.45 20.02 -56.92
CA VAL A 3 -32.49 18.91 -57.06
C VAL A 3 -31.40 19.05 -56.01
N SER A 4 -31.31 18.03 -55.16
CA SER A 4 -30.26 17.78 -54.19
C SER A 4 -29.04 17.17 -54.90
N CYS A 5 -27.83 17.67 -54.62
CA CYS A 5 -26.59 16.96 -54.95
C CYS A 5 -25.85 16.64 -53.66
N ALA A 6 -26.12 15.44 -53.14
CA ALA A 6 -25.32 14.79 -52.12
C ALA A 6 -24.22 13.95 -52.79
N SER A 7 -22.96 14.22 -52.47
CA SER A 7 -21.79 13.36 -52.69
C SER A 7 -20.75 13.87 -51.70
N GLY A 8 -20.34 13.19 -50.63
CA GLY A 8 -20.07 11.78 -50.49
C GLY A 8 -18.70 11.69 -49.81
N LEU A 9 -18.61 12.13 -48.55
CA LEU A 9 -17.46 11.84 -47.71
C LEU A 9 -17.80 10.58 -46.92
N SER A 10 -17.21 9.46 -47.34
CA SER A 10 -17.23 8.21 -46.59
C SER A 10 -16.58 8.48 -45.24
N SER A 11 -17.39 8.54 -44.20
CA SER A 11 -16.92 8.54 -42.82
C SER A 11 -16.10 7.27 -42.59
N PRO A 12 -14.90 7.35 -41.97
CA PRO A 12 -14.20 6.14 -41.58
C PRO A 12 -15.10 5.33 -40.66
N LEU A 13 -15.14 4.01 -40.90
CA LEU A 13 -15.84 3.04 -40.09
C LEU A 13 -15.30 3.15 -38.66
N ILE A 14 -16.08 3.79 -37.79
CA ILE A 14 -15.85 3.76 -36.34
C ILE A 14 -16.01 2.29 -35.94
N PRO A 15 -14.98 1.64 -35.36
CA PRO A 15 -15.14 0.31 -34.81
C PRO A 15 -16.27 0.36 -33.79
N ASP A 16 -17.18 -0.62 -33.87
CA ASP A 16 -18.36 -0.75 -33.01
C ASP A 16 -17.88 -1.02 -31.57
N TYR A 17 -17.46 0.04 -30.87
CA TYR A 17 -17.16 -0.02 -29.46
C TYR A 17 -18.49 -0.25 -28.74
N PRO A 18 -18.63 -1.35 -27.96
CA PRO A 18 -19.84 -1.56 -27.20
C PRO A 18 -20.00 -0.38 -26.24
N GLU A 19 -21.06 0.38 -26.48
CA GLU A 19 -21.87 1.15 -25.54
C GLU A 19 -21.17 1.57 -24.24
N ALA A 20 -20.86 2.85 -24.16
CA ALA A 20 -20.45 3.62 -22.99
C ALA A 20 -20.30 2.82 -21.68
N LEU A 21 -19.05 2.63 -21.23
CA LEU A 21 -18.75 2.18 -19.88
C LEU A 21 -19.58 2.98 -18.89
N THR A 22 -20.56 2.34 -18.25
CA THR A 22 -21.49 3.01 -17.33
C THR A 22 -20.70 3.53 -16.13
N GLN A 23 -21.12 4.65 -15.55
CA GLN A 23 -20.47 5.25 -14.37
C GLN A 23 -20.34 4.26 -13.19
N ASP A 24 -21.23 3.27 -13.13
CA ASP A 24 -21.21 2.17 -12.17
C ASP A 24 -19.99 1.25 -12.35
N SER A 25 -19.49 1.07 -13.58
CA SER A 25 -18.24 0.33 -13.85
C SER A 25 -16.97 1.10 -13.46
N ILE A 26 -17.07 2.44 -13.36
CA ILE A 26 -15.98 3.33 -12.92
C ILE A 26 -15.91 3.39 -11.39
N MET A 27 -17.01 3.07 -10.69
CA MET A 27 -17.12 3.18 -9.23
C MET A 27 -16.42 2.08 -8.42
N ASP A 28 -15.97 0.98 -9.05
CA ASP A 28 -15.22 -0.10 -8.38
C ASP A 28 -13.69 0.03 -8.47
N ILE A 29 -13.17 1.13 -9.01
CA ILE A 29 -11.72 1.38 -9.18
C ILE A 29 -11.12 2.04 -7.93
N GLN A 30 -11.53 1.65 -6.73
CA GLN A 30 -10.91 2.14 -5.50
C GLN A 30 -10.28 0.97 -4.76
N ASP A 31 -8.98 1.08 -4.49
CA ASP A 31 -8.25 0.06 -3.74
C ASP A 31 -8.94 -0.22 -2.39
N THR A 32 -9.00 -1.49 -2.01
CA THR A 32 -9.43 -1.87 -0.67
C THR A 32 -8.43 -1.39 0.38
N PHE A 33 -8.85 -1.31 1.65
CA PHE A 33 -7.95 -0.94 2.74
C PHE A 33 -6.69 -1.84 2.83
N PRO A 34 -6.78 -3.18 2.72
CA PRO A 34 -5.59 -4.04 2.64
C PRO A 34 -4.66 -3.72 1.47
N GLN A 35 -5.21 -3.48 0.27
CA GLN A 35 -4.41 -3.12 -0.91
C GLN A 35 -3.63 -1.83 -0.68
N ARG A 36 -4.27 -0.79 -0.14
CA ARG A 36 -3.58 0.44 0.25
C ARG A 36 -2.49 0.19 1.28
N VAL A 37 -2.77 -0.61 2.30
CA VAL A 37 -1.75 -1.00 3.30
C VAL A 37 -0.55 -1.68 2.65
N TRP A 38 -0.76 -2.60 1.72
CA TRP A 38 0.33 -3.28 1.01
C TRP A 38 1.15 -2.31 0.16
N GLN A 39 0.51 -1.43 -0.60
CA GLN A 39 1.18 -0.41 -1.41
C GLN A 39 2.05 0.51 -0.53
N ILE A 40 1.49 1.00 0.58
CA ILE A 40 2.22 1.86 1.53
C ILE A 40 3.41 1.12 2.12
N VAL A 41 3.22 -0.11 2.60
CA VAL A 41 4.31 -0.89 3.20
C VAL A 41 5.39 -1.21 2.17
N ALA A 42 5.02 -1.52 0.92
CA ALA A 42 5.97 -1.73 -0.16
C ALA A 42 6.80 -0.48 -0.51
N SER A 43 6.26 0.71 -0.25
CA SER A 43 6.94 1.99 -0.54
C SER A 43 7.91 2.46 0.55
N ILE A 44 7.90 1.83 1.74
CA ILE A 44 8.85 2.17 2.81
C ILE A 44 10.26 1.79 2.33
N PRO A 45 11.24 2.71 2.28
CA PRO A 45 12.59 2.39 1.81
C PRO A 45 13.34 1.44 2.76
N GLU A 46 14.35 0.75 2.23
CA GLU A 46 15.27 -0.05 3.04
C GLU A 46 16.02 0.81 4.06
N GLY A 47 16.18 0.30 5.28
CA GLY A 47 16.83 1.04 6.36
C GLY A 47 15.93 2.05 7.06
N PHE A 48 14.65 2.14 6.68
CA PHE A 48 13.67 3.01 7.33
C PHE A 48 12.49 2.23 7.91
N VAL A 49 11.85 2.83 8.91
CA VAL A 49 10.67 2.29 9.57
C VAL A 49 9.53 3.31 9.59
N THR A 50 8.31 2.80 9.67
CA THR A 50 7.10 3.61 9.90
C THR A 50 6.26 2.99 11.02
N THR A 51 5.21 3.69 11.45
CA THR A 51 4.33 3.17 12.50
C THR A 51 3.03 2.64 11.94
N TYR A 52 2.39 1.68 12.64
CA TYR A 52 1.04 1.23 12.29
C TYR A 52 0.03 2.37 12.15
N GLY A 53 0.18 3.44 12.96
CA GLY A 53 -0.68 4.62 12.89
C GLY A 53 -0.45 5.46 11.64
N ASP A 54 0.80 5.59 11.20
CA ASP A 54 1.15 6.31 9.97
C ASP A 54 0.64 5.56 8.74
N VAL A 55 0.83 4.23 8.70
CA VAL A 55 0.26 3.39 7.64
C VAL A 55 -1.25 3.51 7.60
N ALA A 56 -1.93 3.47 8.75
CA ALA A 56 -3.38 3.62 8.82
C ALA A 56 -3.85 4.99 8.32
N ARG A 57 -3.13 6.07 8.68
CA ARG A 57 -3.38 7.43 8.20
C ARG A 57 -3.23 7.53 6.68
N LEU A 58 -2.12 7.03 6.15
CA LEU A 58 -1.84 7.01 4.70
C LEU A 58 -2.86 6.17 3.93
N ALA A 59 -3.35 5.08 4.53
CA ALA A 59 -4.38 4.22 3.94
C ALA A 59 -5.81 4.81 4.01
N GLY A 60 -5.96 6.06 4.47
CA GLY A 60 -7.23 6.78 4.55
C GLY A 60 -8.05 6.51 5.81
N SER A 61 -7.52 5.75 6.78
CA SER A 61 -8.23 5.35 8.01
C SER A 61 -7.38 5.59 9.26
N PRO A 62 -7.21 6.85 9.74
CA PRO A 62 -6.26 7.20 10.82
C PRO A 62 -6.44 6.43 12.15
N ARG A 63 -7.64 5.88 12.40
CA ARG A 63 -7.94 5.10 13.61
C ARG A 63 -7.75 3.58 13.43
N ALA A 64 -7.22 3.14 12.29
CA ALA A 64 -7.19 1.73 11.90
C ALA A 64 -5.84 1.02 12.13
N ALA A 65 -4.99 1.51 13.05
CA ALA A 65 -3.66 0.94 13.31
C ALA A 65 -3.71 -0.56 13.67
N ARG A 66 -4.72 -0.99 14.44
CA ARG A 66 -4.92 -2.41 14.78
C ARG A 66 -5.29 -3.25 13.56
N GLN A 67 -6.10 -2.70 12.65
CA GLN A 67 -6.45 -3.35 11.38
C GLN A 67 -5.22 -3.51 10.49
N VAL A 68 -4.30 -2.54 10.44
CA VAL A 68 -3.01 -2.69 9.74
C VAL A 68 -2.25 -3.91 10.26
N GLY A 69 -2.08 -4.03 11.58
CA GLY A 69 -1.44 -5.21 12.17
C GLY A 69 -2.14 -6.52 11.81
N GLY A 70 -3.48 -6.52 11.77
CA GLY A 70 -4.28 -7.66 11.31
C GLY A 70 -4.07 -8.00 9.83
N VAL A 71 -3.91 -7.01 8.96
CA VAL A 71 -3.59 -7.20 7.54
C VAL A 71 -2.21 -7.84 7.39
N LEU A 72 -1.19 -7.29 8.08
CA LEU A 72 0.18 -7.82 7.98
C LEU A 72 0.32 -9.22 8.59
N LYS A 73 -0.42 -9.54 9.65
CA LYS A 73 -0.44 -10.89 10.25
C LYS A 73 -0.99 -11.97 9.31
N ARG A 74 -1.85 -11.60 8.36
CA ARG A 74 -2.49 -12.53 7.42
C ARG A 74 -1.75 -12.66 6.09
N LEU A 75 -0.57 -12.08 5.96
CA LEU A 75 0.25 -12.26 4.76
C LEU A 75 0.56 -13.76 4.58
N PRO A 76 0.54 -14.27 3.34
CA PRO A 76 0.93 -15.64 3.07
C PRO A 76 2.40 -15.84 3.44
N GLU A 77 2.75 -17.08 3.78
CA GLU A 77 4.13 -17.46 3.99
C GLU A 77 4.95 -17.20 2.71
N GLY A 78 6.17 -16.69 2.86
CA GLY A 78 7.02 -16.30 1.73
C GLY A 78 6.70 -14.94 1.10
N SER A 79 5.75 -14.17 1.64
CA SER A 79 5.50 -12.79 1.20
C SER A 79 6.78 -11.94 1.21
N THR A 80 7.03 -11.24 0.10
CA THR A 80 8.16 -10.32 -0.08
C THR A 80 7.88 -8.92 0.46
N LEU A 81 6.66 -8.65 0.94
CA LEU A 81 6.29 -7.36 1.50
C LEU A 81 7.15 -7.06 2.74
N PRO A 82 7.79 -5.88 2.86
CA PRO A 82 8.72 -5.56 3.95
C PRO A 82 7.97 -5.21 5.26
N TRP A 83 7.16 -6.13 5.74
CA TRP A 83 6.30 -5.95 6.93
C TRP A 83 7.10 -5.62 8.19
N HIS A 84 8.37 -6.05 8.27
CA HIS A 84 9.26 -5.81 9.40
C HIS A 84 9.59 -4.33 9.59
N ARG A 85 9.39 -3.48 8.57
CA ARG A 85 9.56 -2.02 8.63
C ARG A 85 8.42 -1.30 9.35
N VAL A 86 7.36 -2.00 9.77
CA VAL A 86 6.22 -1.40 10.51
C VAL A 86 6.31 -1.73 12.00
N VAL A 87 6.38 -0.68 12.83
CA VAL A 87 6.56 -0.77 14.29
C VAL A 87 5.48 0.00 15.05
N ASN A 88 5.50 -0.07 16.39
CA ASN A 88 4.55 0.70 17.18
C ASN A 88 4.92 2.19 17.25
N ARG A 89 3.99 3.00 17.77
CA ARG A 89 4.15 4.45 17.90
C ARG A 89 5.33 4.90 18.76
N HIS A 90 5.87 4.01 19.60
CA HIS A 90 6.97 4.28 20.52
C HIS A 90 8.32 3.86 19.93
N GLY A 91 8.38 3.46 18.65
CA GLY A 91 9.61 3.01 18.03
C GLY A 91 10.05 1.63 18.49
N ALA A 92 9.12 0.76 18.90
CA ALA A 92 9.45 -0.59 19.33
C ALA A 92 8.72 -1.65 18.49
N ILE A 93 9.39 -2.79 18.31
CA ILE A 93 8.79 -4.01 17.76
C ILE A 93 7.60 -4.43 18.62
N SER A 94 6.44 -4.63 18.00
CA SER A 94 5.20 -5.05 18.68
C SER A 94 5.12 -6.55 18.95
N LEU A 95 5.91 -7.35 18.23
CA LEU A 95 5.92 -8.80 18.33
C LEU A 95 6.74 -9.26 19.55
N THR A 96 6.56 -10.51 19.95
CA THR A 96 7.23 -11.10 21.12
C THR A 96 7.84 -12.46 20.76
N GLY A 97 8.81 -12.93 21.54
CA GLY A 97 9.38 -14.27 21.37
C GLY A 97 10.11 -14.43 20.01
N PRO A 98 9.94 -15.56 19.30
CA PRO A 98 10.61 -15.80 18.02
C PRO A 98 10.29 -14.75 16.95
N ASP A 99 9.06 -14.24 16.93
CA ASP A 99 8.63 -13.23 15.97
C ASP A 99 9.30 -11.87 16.19
N LEU A 100 9.58 -11.52 17.45
CA LEU A 100 10.42 -10.35 17.77
C LEU A 100 11.80 -10.52 17.16
N GLN A 101 12.42 -11.69 17.35
CA GLN A 101 13.76 -11.96 16.82
C GLN A 101 13.77 -11.94 15.29
N ARG A 102 12.74 -12.49 14.65
CA ARG A 102 12.59 -12.45 13.18
C ARG A 102 12.51 -11.01 12.66
N GLN A 103 11.63 -10.18 13.23
CA GLN A 103 11.51 -8.78 12.83
C GLN A 103 12.81 -8.01 13.10
N ARG A 104 13.43 -8.24 14.26
CA ARG A 104 14.70 -7.62 14.64
C ARG A 104 15.83 -7.98 13.67
N GLN A 105 15.98 -9.25 13.30
CA GLN A 105 17.01 -9.70 12.36
C GLN A 105 16.82 -9.08 10.98
N ALA A 106 15.58 -9.01 10.49
CA ALA A 106 15.28 -8.37 9.21
C ALA A 106 15.65 -6.88 9.21
N LEU A 107 15.33 -6.14 10.28
CA LEU A 107 15.71 -4.73 10.43
C LEU A 107 17.23 -4.52 10.52
N LEU A 108 17.92 -5.38 11.28
CA LEU A 108 19.40 -5.34 11.38
C LEU A 108 20.07 -5.60 10.04
N ALA A 109 19.51 -6.50 9.21
CA ALA A 109 20.03 -6.78 7.88
C ALA A 109 19.94 -5.56 6.93
N GLU A 110 19.01 -4.64 7.20
CA GLU A 110 18.87 -3.37 6.47
C GLU A 110 19.66 -2.21 7.12
N GLY A 111 20.48 -2.49 8.13
CA GLY A 111 21.28 -1.48 8.82
C GLY A 111 20.53 -0.64 9.87
N VAL A 112 19.30 -1.02 10.23
CA VAL A 112 18.57 -0.38 11.34
C VAL A 112 19.10 -0.89 12.67
N VAL A 113 19.56 0.01 13.53
CA VAL A 113 20.01 -0.36 14.88
C VAL A 113 18.79 -0.68 15.75
N VAL A 114 18.75 -1.92 16.26
CA VAL A 114 17.66 -2.42 17.11
C VAL A 114 18.21 -2.99 18.42
N SER A 115 17.69 -2.50 19.54
CA SER A 115 18.05 -3.01 20.87
C SER A 115 17.63 -4.49 21.05
N GLY A 116 18.15 -5.15 22.09
CA GLY A 116 17.73 -6.52 22.44
C GLY A 116 16.24 -6.62 22.79
N SER A 117 15.65 -5.54 23.30
CA SER A 117 14.22 -5.43 23.61
C SER A 117 13.37 -4.95 22.42
N GLY A 118 13.98 -4.73 21.25
CA GLY A 118 13.27 -4.33 20.04
C GLY A 118 13.03 -2.83 19.88
N GLN A 119 13.75 -1.98 20.62
CA GLN A 119 13.65 -0.52 20.49
C GLN A 119 14.50 0.01 19.33
N ILE A 120 13.97 1.03 18.65
CA ILE A 120 14.52 1.69 17.47
C ILE A 120 14.40 3.19 17.67
N ASP A 121 15.45 3.93 17.34
CA ASP A 121 15.42 5.38 17.36
C ASP A 121 14.65 5.95 16.15
N LEU A 122 13.42 6.42 16.40
CA LEU A 122 12.60 7.03 15.35
C LEU A 122 13.17 8.36 14.84
N GLN A 123 14.04 9.06 15.57
CA GLN A 123 14.66 10.28 15.03
C GLN A 123 15.60 9.95 13.87
N CYS A 124 16.26 8.80 13.93
CA CYS A 124 17.21 8.35 12.92
C CYS A 124 16.54 7.61 11.76
N TYR A 125 15.59 6.72 12.07
CA TYR A 125 15.11 5.72 11.10
C TYR A 125 13.68 5.94 10.60
N ARG A 126 12.97 6.98 11.07
CA ARG A 126 11.59 7.20 10.63
C ARG A 126 11.55 7.62 9.18
N TRP A 127 10.75 6.89 8.40
CA TRP A 127 10.44 7.25 7.02
C TRP A 127 9.64 8.56 6.97
N VAL A 128 10.17 9.54 6.22
CA VAL A 128 9.50 10.80 5.91
C VAL A 128 8.89 10.68 4.52
N TYR A 129 7.59 10.94 4.42
CA TYR A 129 6.75 10.74 3.24
C TYR A 129 5.91 11.98 2.95
#